data_AF-A0A5P8WIM9-F1
#
_entry.id   AF-A0A5P8WIM9-F1
#
_cell.length_a   1.000
_cell.length_b   1.000
_cell.length_c   1.000
_cell.angle_alpha   90.00
_cell.angle_beta   90.00
_cell.angle_gamma   90.00
#
_symmetry.space_group_name_H-M   'P 1'
#
loop_
_entity.id
_entity.type
_entity.pdbx_description
1 polymer ?
#
loop_
_entity_poly.entity_id
_entity_poly.type
_entity_poly.pdbx_seq_one_letter_code
_entity_poly.pdbx_strand_id
1 'polypeptide(L)' 'MARKNAANLTIQFSLEEKIILEEYCEKMQRTKSDVIREMVRTLKKYLDSSQSL' A
#
# COMPACT_ATOMS: atom_id res chain seq x y z
N MET A 1 -13.41 13.18 -3.55
CA MET A 1 -14.54 12.22 -3.65
C MET A 1 -14.41 11.20 -2.54
N ALA A 2 -15.37 11.17 -1.61
CA ALA A 2 -15.39 10.22 -0.51
C ALA A 2 -15.57 8.80 -1.06
N ARG A 3 -14.58 7.93 -0.86
CA ARG A 3 -14.72 6.51 -1.21
C ARG A 3 -15.77 5.91 -0.28
N LYS A 4 -16.96 5.64 -0.81
CA LYS A 4 -18.14 5.13 -0.09
C LYS A 4 -17.91 3.80 0.68
N ASN A 5 -16.75 3.16 0.56
CA ASN A 5 -16.37 1.91 1.24
C ASN A 5 -14.92 1.98 1.79
N ALA A 6 -14.53 3.07 2.44
CA ALA A 6 -13.24 3.11 3.12
C ALA A 6 -13.32 2.28 4.42
N ALA A 7 -13.02 0.98 4.33
CA ALA A 7 -12.76 0.18 5.52
C ALA A 7 -11.44 0.65 6.14
N ASN A 8 -11.44 0.96 7.44
CA ASN A 8 -10.22 1.28 8.17
C ASN A 8 -9.34 0.02 8.20
N LEU A 9 -8.13 0.12 7.64
CA LEU A 9 -7.15 -0.95 7.63
C LEU A 9 -6.09 -0.64 8.69
N THR A 10 -6.02 -1.46 9.73
CA THR A 10 -4.97 -1.39 10.74
C THR A 10 -3.92 -2.44 10.40
N ILE A 11 -2.71 -2.01 10.07
CA ILE A 11 -1.58 -2.89 9.78
C ILE A 11 -0.58 -2.76 10.92
N GLN A 12 -0.13 -3.89 11.45
CA GLN A 12 1.00 -3.95 12.37
C GLN A 12 2.27 -4.16 11.55
N PHE A 13 3.25 -3.29 11.76
CA PHE A 13 4.58 -3.42 11.17
C PHE A 13 5.58 -3.77 12.29
N SER A 14 6.56 -4.60 11.96
CA SER A 14 7.76 -4.72 12.77
C SER A 14 8.58 -3.42 12.74
N LEU A 15 9.55 -3.29 13.64
CA LEU A 15 10.38 -2.08 13.74
C LEU A 15 11.16 -1.84 12.44
N GLU A 16 11.71 -2.89 11.84
CA GLU A 16 12.47 -2.83 10.58
C GLU A 16 11.57 -2.39 9.42
N GLU A 17 10.39 -2.99 9.26
CA GLU A 17 9.44 -2.62 8.20
C GLU A 17 8.97 -1.16 8.35
N LYS A 18 8.78 -0.70 9.60
CA LYS A 18 8.41 0.69 9.88
C LYS A 18 9.50 1.65 9.42
N ILE A 19 10.76 1.37 9.71
CA ILE A 19 11.90 2.21 9.30
C ILE A 19 11.95 2.30 7.77
N ILE A 20 11.86 1.16 7.08
CA ILE A 20 11.86 1.11 5.61
C ILE A 20 10.69 1.95 5.04
N LEU A 21 9.49 1.79 5.60
CA LEU A 21 8.31 2.55 5.16
C LEU A 21 8.48 4.05 5.42
N GLU A 22 9.08 4.44 6.53
CA GLU A 22 9.37 5.84 6.88
C GLU A 22 10.35 6.48 5.91
N GLU A 23 11.50 5.84 5.68
CA GLU A 23 12.48 6.33 4.72
C GLU A 23 11.91 6.43 3.30
N TYR A 24 11.09 5.45 2.90
CA TYR A 24 10.44 5.49 1.59
C TYR A 24 9.43 6.64 1.49
N CYS A 25 8.61 6.84 2.53
CA CYS A 25 7.66 7.95 2.58
C CYS A 25 8.36 9.31 2.49
N GLU A 26 9.50 9.47 3.18
CA GLU A 26 10.29 10.70 3.18
C GLU A 26 10.89 10.97 1.80
N LYS A 27 11.54 9.98 1.18
CA LYS A 27 12.15 10.11 -0.15
C LYS A 27 11.13 10.37 -1.25
N MET A 28 9.96 9.75 -1.18
CA MET A 28 8.92 9.87 -2.20
C MET A 28 7.92 11.01 -1.93
N GLN A 29 8.02 11.69 -0.78
CA GLN A 29 7.01 12.65 -0.29
C GLN A 29 5.57 12.08 -0.35
N ARG A 30 5.42 10.78 -0.03
CA ARG A 30 4.12 10.10 -0.03
C ARG A 30 3.71 9.75 1.39
N THR A 31 2.39 9.68 1.62
CA THR A 31 1.88 9.21 2.90
C THR A 31 1.95 7.69 2.97
N LYS A 32 2.11 7.13 4.18
CA LYS A 32 2.08 5.67 4.41
C LYS A 32 0.85 5.02 3.77
N SER A 33 -0.30 5.70 3.85
CA SER A 33 -1.54 5.23 3.23
C SER A 33 -1.49 5.19 1.70
N ASP A 34 -0.80 6.13 1.05
CA ASP A 34 -0.65 6.13 -0.41
C ASP A 34 0.29 5.03 -0.88
N VAL A 35 1.40 4.82 -0.16
CA VAL A 35 2.36 3.73 -0.45
C VAL A 35 1.66 2.38 -0.37
N ILE A 36 0.90 2.13 0.71
CA ILE A 36 0.14 0.87 0.86
C ILE A 36 -0.95 0.75 -0.22
N ARG A 37 -1.67 1.84 -0.54
CA ARG A 37 -2.67 1.81 -1.62
C ARG A 37 -2.06 1.50 -2.98
N GLU A 38 -0.85 1.99 -3.25
CA GLU A 38 -0.14 1.74 -4.48
C GLU A 38 0.36 0.30 -4.55
N MET A 39 0.94 -0.23 -3.48
CA MET A 39 1.28 -1.66 -3.36
C MET A 39 0.06 -2.57 -3.62
N VAL A 40 -1.09 -2.26 -3.05
CA VAL A 40 -2.32 -3.04 -3.29
C VAL A 40 -2.77 -2.94 -4.76
N ARG A 41 -2.61 -1.77 -5.39
CA ARG A 41 -2.93 -1.60 -6.82
C ARG A 41 -1.97 -2.34 -7.73
N THR A 42 -0.69 -2.43 -7.38
CA THR A 42 0.26 -3.23 -8.15
C THR A 42 -0.03 -4.72 -7.98
N LEU A 43 -0.40 -5.18 -6.78
CA LEU A 43 -0.86 -6.55 -6.54
C LEU A 43 -2.06 -6.94 -7.40
N LYS A 44 -3.00 -6.01 -7.64
CA LYS A 44 -4.12 -6.26 -8.57
C LYS A 44 -3.62 -6.62 -9.97
N LYS A 45 -2.58 -5.95 -10.48
CA LYS A 45 -2.01 -6.27 -11.80
C LYS A 45 -1.46 -7.69 -11.85
N TYR A 46 -0.82 -8.15 -10.78
CA TYR A 46 -0.34 -9.53 -10.69
C TYR A 46 -1.49 -10.54 -10.63
N LEU A 47 -2.54 -10.25 -9.87
CA LEU A 47 -3.72 -11.12 -9.79
C LEU A 47 -4.45 -11.21 -11.15
N ASP A 48 -4.67 -10.07 -11.81
CA ASP A 48 -5.31 -10.00 -13.13
C ASP A 48 -4.46 -10.72 -14.19
N SER A 49 -3.12 -10.70 -14.06
CA SER A 49 -2.20 -11.45 -14.95
C SER A 49 -2.17 -12.96 -14.66
N SER A 50 -2.54 -13.39 -13.45
CA SER A 50 -2.61 -14.80 -13.08
C SER A 50 -3.95 -15.47 -13.43
N GLN A 51 -4.98 -14.72 -13.81
CA GLN A 51 -6.28 -15.26 -14.22
C GLN A 51 -6.41 -15.52 -15.73
N SER A 52 -5.34 -15.33 -16.51
CA SER A 52 -5.35 -15.57 -17.96
C SER A 52 -4.70 -16.91 -18.38
N LEU A 53 -4.80 -17.96 -17.55
CA LEU A 53 -4.42 -19.33 -17.91
C LEU A 53 -5.63 -20.27 -17.86
#